data_AF-A0A5N5Q775-F1
#
_entry.id   AF-A0A5N5Q775-F1
#
_cell.length_a   1.000
_cell.length_b   1.000
_cell.length_c   1.000
_cell.angle_alpha   90.00
_cell.angle_beta   90.00
_cell.angle_gamma   90.00
#
_symmetry.space_group_name_H-M   'P 1'
#
loop_
_entity.id
_entity.type
_entity.pdbx_description
1 polymer ?
#
loop_
_entity_poly.entity_id
_entity_poly.type
_entity_poly.pdbx_seq_one_letter_code
_entity_poly.pdbx_strand_id
1 'polypeptide(L)' 'MQLTALLTLVGVSFYAAVGVSAAGNFAASCYNIGLLDMTLTAACDDGTGRRLTTYLNLNNCVGNFNGQLKCAKE' A
#
# COMPACT_ATOMS: atom_id res chain seq x y z
N MET A 1 -12.66 -43.49 -34.33
CA MET A 1 -11.74 -42.76 -33.44
C MET A 1 -12.36 -41.41 -33.13
N GLN A 2 -13.16 -41.33 -32.07
CA GLN A 2 -13.75 -40.10 -31.54
C GLN A 2 -13.24 -39.95 -30.10
N LEU A 3 -12.64 -38.80 -29.79
CA LEU A 3 -13.17 -37.84 -28.81
C LEU A 3 -12.12 -36.74 -28.63
N THR A 4 -12.42 -35.57 -29.19
CA THR A 4 -11.71 -34.32 -28.94
C THR A 4 -11.95 -33.89 -27.49
N ALA A 5 -10.96 -34.07 -26.63
CA ALA A 5 -10.98 -33.52 -25.28
C ALA A 5 -10.72 -32.01 -25.33
N LEU A 6 -11.78 -31.21 -25.13
CA LEU A 6 -11.66 -29.80 -24.80
C LEU A 6 -11.01 -29.66 -23.41
N LEU A 7 -9.73 -29.29 -23.38
CA LEU A 7 -9.11 -28.72 -22.18
C LEU A 7 -9.09 -27.19 -22.35
N THR A 8 -10.16 -26.52 -21.94
CA THR A 8 -10.12 -25.06 -21.79
C THR A 8 -9.29 -24.74 -20.56
N LEU A 9 -8.02 -24.41 -20.79
CA LEU A 9 -7.14 -23.86 -19.78
C LEU A 9 -7.71 -22.51 -19.35
N VAL A 10 -8.50 -22.49 -18.28
CA VAL A 10 -8.84 -21.24 -17.60
C VAL A 10 -7.56 -20.78 -16.92
N GLY A 11 -6.74 -20.05 -17.68
CA GLY A 11 -5.60 -19.32 -17.16
C GLY A 11 -6.13 -18.21 -16.26
N VAL A 12 -6.45 -18.55 -15.01
CA VAL A 12 -6.72 -17.57 -13.97
C VAL A 12 -5.42 -16.83 -13.69
N SER A 13 -5.23 -15.71 -14.38
CA SER A 13 -4.19 -14.74 -14.08
C SER A 13 -4.44 -14.22 -12.67
N PHE A 14 -3.73 -14.76 -11.69
CA PHE A 14 -3.63 -14.16 -10.37
C PHE A 14 -2.83 -12.87 -10.50
N TYR A 15 -3.52 -11.78 -10.83
CA TYR A 15 -3.01 -10.46 -10.51
C TYR A 15 -3.04 -10.38 -8.99
N ALA A 16 -1.91 -10.72 -8.36
CA ALA A 16 -1.67 -10.31 -6.99
C ALA A 16 -1.71 -8.79 -7.01
N ALA A 17 -2.86 -8.22 -6.68
CA ALA A 17 -2.95 -6.82 -6.36
C ALA A 17 -2.04 -6.63 -5.17
N VAL A 18 -0.84 -6.09 -5.41
CA VAL A 18 0.01 -5.48 -4.38
C VAL A 18 -0.69 -4.19 -3.96
N GLY A 19 -1.90 -4.32 -3.42
CA GLY A 19 -2.54 -3.27 -2.69
C GLY A 19 -1.80 -3.19 -1.37
N VAL A 20 -1.10 -2.08 -1.14
CA VAL A 20 -0.76 -1.69 0.23
C VAL A 20 -2.12 -1.47 0.90
N SER A 21 -2.58 -2.49 1.63
CA SER A 21 -3.68 -2.30 2.54
C SER A 21 -3.16 -1.31 3.59
N ALA A 22 -3.89 -0.22 3.80
CA ALA A 22 -3.69 0.61 4.96
C ALA A 22 -4.06 -0.24 6.19
N ALA A 23 -3.14 -1.12 6.62
CA ALA A 23 -3.28 -1.98 7.78
C ALA A 23 -3.36 -1.14 9.08
N GLY A 24 -3.25 0.18 8.97
CA GLY A 24 -3.09 1.09 10.08
C GLY A 24 -1.75 0.84 10.78
N ASN A 25 -1.52 1.57 11.86
CA ASN A 25 -0.44 1.30 12.80
C ASN A 25 0.98 1.17 12.20
N PHE A 26 1.27 1.89 11.12
CA PHE A 26 2.62 1.91 10.52
C PHE A 26 3.71 2.28 11.54
N ALA A 27 3.36 3.13 12.52
CA ALA A 27 4.23 3.54 13.60
C ALA A 27 4.78 2.39 14.47
N ALA A 28 4.17 1.19 14.44
CA ALA A 28 4.68 0.03 15.16
C ALA A 28 6.00 -0.51 14.61
N SER A 29 6.28 -0.32 13.32
CA SER A 29 7.51 -0.79 12.66
C SER A 29 8.37 0.35 12.09
N CYS A 30 7.96 1.61 12.30
CA CYS A 30 8.64 2.79 11.79
C CYS A 30 9.25 3.64 12.91
N TYR A 31 10.36 4.29 12.60
CA TYR A 31 11.19 5.07 13.52
C TYR A 31 11.49 6.45 12.92
N ASN A 32 11.92 7.40 13.75
CA ASN A 32 12.26 8.77 13.34
C ASN A 32 11.15 9.42 12.50
N ILE A 33 9.91 9.23 12.92
CA ILE A 33 8.74 9.74 12.20
C ILE A 33 8.72 11.27 12.30
N GLY A 34 8.76 11.93 11.15
CA GLY A 34 8.73 13.38 11.04
C GLY A 34 7.74 13.84 9.99
N LEU A 35 7.20 15.05 10.17
CA LEU A 35 6.37 15.72 9.18
C LEU A 35 7.05 17.04 8.81
N LEU A 36 7.36 17.20 7.53
CA LEU A 36 7.84 18.46 6.96
C LEU A 36 6.84 18.91 5.89
N ASP A 37 6.19 20.05 6.14
CA ASP A 37 5.06 20.54 5.36
C ASP A 37 3.96 19.47 5.20
N MET A 38 3.83 18.90 4.01
CA MET A 38 2.86 17.86 3.67
C MET A 38 3.51 16.49 3.48
N THR A 39 4.82 16.37 3.71
CA THR A 39 5.56 15.12 3.49
C THR A 39 5.85 14.44 4.82
N LEU A 40 5.23 13.30 5.04
CA LEU A 40 5.56 12.39 6.12
C LEU A 40 6.83 11.64 5.76
N THR A 41 7.83 11.65 6.64
CA THR A 41 9.06 10.86 6.51
C THR A 41 9.20 9.91 7.68
N ALA A 42 9.66 8.68 7.40
CA ALA A 42 9.91 7.69 8.43
C ALA A 42 10.93 6.66 7.94
N ALA A 43 11.66 6.03 8.87
CA ALA A 43 12.46 4.85 8.58
C ALA A 43 11.68 3.60 9.01
N CYS A 44 11.22 2.78 8.07
CA CYS A 44 10.34 1.64 8.33
C CYS A 44 11.04 0.30 8.09
N ASP A 45 10.70 -0.71 8.88
CA ASP A 45 11.16 -2.08 8.67
C ASP A 45 10.57 -2.66 7.38
N ASP A 46 11.41 -3.28 6.54
CA ASP A 46 11.00 -3.89 5.26
C ASP A 46 10.60 -5.37 5.37
N GLY A 47 10.53 -5.92 6.59
CA GLY A 47 10.24 -7.32 6.86
C GLY A 47 11.46 -8.24 6.77
N THR A 48 12.61 -7.74 6.33
CA THR A 48 13.88 -8.50 6.27
C THR A 48 14.85 -8.10 7.39
N GLY A 49 14.43 -7.22 8.30
CA GLY A 49 15.26 -6.63 9.36
C GLY A 49 16.06 -5.41 8.89
N ARG A 50 15.85 -4.93 7.67
CA ARG A 50 16.42 -3.67 7.18
C ARG A 50 15.43 -2.54 7.42
N ARG A 51 15.96 -1.34 7.63
CA ARG A 51 15.16 -0.11 7.70
C ARG A 51 15.36 0.70 6.43
N LEU A 52 14.24 1.14 5.85
CA LEU A 52 14.20 1.99 4.67
C LEU A 52 13.61 3.34 5.04
N THR A 53 14.32 4.42 4.72
CA THR A 53 13.75 5.76 4.81
C THR A 53 12.78 5.98 3.65
N THR A 54 11.53 6.27 3.98
CA THR A 54 10.45 6.48 3.02
C THR A 54 9.82 7.86 3.21
N TYR A 55 9.10 8.30 2.18
CA TYR A 55 8.43 9.59 2.11
C TYR A 55 7.03 9.39 1.56
N LEU A 56 6.05 10.01 2.20
CA LEU A 56 4.66 9.99 1.77
C LEU A 56 4.13 11.42 1.74
N ASN A 57 3.72 11.89 0.57
CA ASN A 57 3.01 13.16 0.45
C ASN A 57 1.56 12.96 0.90
N LEU A 58 1.22 13.52 2.06
CA LEU A 58 -0.10 13.37 2.67
C LEU A 58 -1.22 13.97 1.82
N ASN A 59 -0.95 14.88 0.88
CA ASN A 59 -2.00 15.36 -0.05
C ASN A 59 -2.56 14.25 -0.95
N ASN A 60 -1.82 13.16 -1.13
CA ASN A 60 -2.30 12.01 -1.91
C ASN A 60 -3.33 11.19 -1.11
N CYS A 61 -3.29 11.25 0.22
CA CYS A 61 -3.99 10.32 1.11
C CYS A 61 -4.92 11.02 2.11
N VAL A 62 -4.79 12.33 2.30
CA VAL A 62 -5.51 13.13 3.31
C VAL A 62 -6.09 14.36 2.63
N GLY A 63 -7.41 14.53 2.77
CA GLY A 63 -8.15 15.70 2.30
C GLY A 63 -8.83 16.45 3.43
N ASN A 64 -9.13 17.72 3.18
CA ASN A 64 -9.95 18.54 4.07
C ASN A 64 -11.41 18.51 3.60
N PHE A 65 -12.30 17.94 4.43
CA PHE A 65 -13.74 17.92 4.19
C PHE A 65 -14.46 18.76 5.24
N ASN A 66 -14.82 19.99 4.90
CA ASN A 66 -15.49 20.95 5.78
C ASN A 66 -14.76 21.18 7.11
N GLY A 67 -13.44 21.39 7.05
CA GLY A 67 -12.59 21.64 8.24
C GLY A 67 -12.14 20.38 8.98
N GLN A 68 -12.46 19.19 8.46
CA GLN A 68 -12.08 17.92 9.06
C GLN A 68 -11.14 17.16 8.12
N LEU A 69 -10.01 16.70 8.64
CA LEU A 69 -9.11 15.81 7.90
C LEU A 69 -9.76 14.44 7.73
N LYS A 70 -9.79 13.95 6.50
CA LYS A 70 -10.29 12.62 6.14
C LYS A 70 -9.30 11.93 5.22
N CYS A 71 -9.28 10.60 5.27
CA CYS A 71 -8.53 9.83 4.29
C CYS A 71 -9.15 10.01 2.90
N ALA A 72 -8.36 10.45 1.94
CA ALA A 72 -8.65 10.28 0.54
C ALA A 72 -8.45 8.80 0.20
N LYS A 73 -9.34 8.23 -0.61
CA LYS A 73 -9.23 6.85 -1.07
C LYS A 73 -8.11 6.82 -2.12
N GLU A 74 -7.06 6.03 -1.87
CA GLU A 74 -6.04 5.72 -2.89
C GLU A 74 -6.61 4.84 -4.01
#